data_AF-A0A3D3H7V7-F1
#
_entry.id   AF-A0A3D3H7V7-F1
#
_cell.length_a   1.000
_cell.length_b   1.000
_cell.length_c   1.000
_cell.angle_alpha   90.00
_cell.angle_beta   90.00
_cell.angle_gamma   90.00
#
_symmetry.space_group_name_H-M   'P 1'
#
loop_
_entity.id
_entity.type
_entity.pdbx_description
1 polymer ?
#
loop_
_entity_poly.entity_id
_entity_poly.type
_entity_poly.pdbx_seq_one_letter_code
_entity_poly.pdbx_strand_id
1 'polypeptide(L)'
;SDSSDLGAYGRQTDDPARWTLVVNLADGADQDVLLPTMIHEYAHILSLSPGQTDPAAWSCDTLQLDEGCAEPDSALWGFDQGFWARYGSDAPDPGNADADLAYEFYLDHEEDFVSDYAATNVVEDFAESFMTFVLEPEPDDDTVIAQKLLFFWDRPEYVEIRDHVRAKFGL
;
A
#
# COMPACT_ATOMS: atom_id res chain seq x y z
N SER A 1 -1.49 -16.47 12.48
CA SER A 1 -0.71 -15.91 13.60
C SER A 1 0.58 -15.42 12.99
N ASP A 2 0.57 -14.19 12.47
CA ASP A 2 1.73 -13.51 11.89
C ASP A 2 1.57 -11.99 12.07
N SER A 3 1.42 -11.56 13.33
CA SER A 3 1.46 -10.14 13.70
C SER A 3 2.79 -9.79 14.39
N SER A 4 3.82 -10.60 14.14
CA SER A 4 5.09 -10.56 14.86
C SER A 4 6.06 -9.50 14.32
N ASP A 5 5.90 -9.09 13.06
CA ASP A 5 6.92 -8.30 12.35
C ASP A 5 6.51 -6.86 12.02
N LEU A 6 5.25 -6.48 12.26
CA LEU A 6 4.82 -5.10 12.01
C LEU A 6 4.63 -4.36 13.35
N GLY A 7 5.34 -3.26 13.52
CA GLY A 7 5.15 -2.32 14.63
C GLY A 7 3.71 -1.79 14.73
N ALA A 8 2.87 -2.02 13.72
CA ALA A 8 1.42 -1.83 13.76
C ALA A 8 0.70 -2.74 12.75
N TYR A 9 -0.63 -2.83 12.83
CA TYR A 9 -1.45 -3.36 11.74
C TYR A 9 -2.83 -2.69 11.71
N GLY A 10 -3.34 -2.45 10.51
CA GLY A 10 -4.68 -1.94 10.23
C GLY A 10 -5.61 -3.05 9.75
N ARG A 11 -6.87 -3.01 10.18
CA ARG A 11 -7.92 -3.90 9.64
C ARG A 11 -9.27 -3.21 9.60
N GLN A 12 -10.00 -3.38 8.50
CA GLN A 12 -11.39 -2.98 8.41
C GLN A 12 -12.27 -3.86 9.32
N THR A 13 -13.23 -3.25 10.02
CA THR A 13 -14.17 -3.98 10.87
C THR A 13 -15.37 -4.50 10.06
N ASP A 14 -16.29 -5.23 10.70
CA ASP A 14 -17.57 -5.62 10.06
C ASP A 14 -18.40 -4.41 9.58
N ASP A 15 -18.17 -3.21 10.14
CA ASP A 15 -18.63 -1.95 9.56
C ASP A 15 -17.53 -1.43 8.61
N PRO A 16 -17.77 -1.40 7.28
CA PRO A 16 -16.72 -1.06 6.31
C PRO A 16 -16.26 0.40 6.44
N ALA A 17 -17.06 1.26 7.09
CA ALA A 17 -16.65 2.64 7.38
C ALA A 17 -15.72 2.78 8.60
N ARG A 18 -15.34 1.67 9.25
CA ARG A 18 -14.52 1.68 10.46
C ARG A 18 -13.30 0.79 10.33
N TRP A 19 -12.19 1.34 10.81
CA TRP A 19 -10.89 0.70 10.85
C TRP A 19 -10.39 0.57 12.28
N THR A 20 -9.74 -0.55 12.58
CA THR A 20 -8.96 -0.73 13.81
C THR A 20 -7.49 -0.69 13.45
N LEU A 21 -6.76 0.25 14.04
CA LEU A 21 -5.30 0.32 13.98
C LEU A 21 -4.73 -0.10 15.33
N VAL A 22 -3.90 -1.14 15.34
CA VAL A 22 -3.21 -1.63 16.54
C VAL A 22 -1.74 -1.29 16.39
N VAL A 23 -1.14 -0.66 17.39
CA VAL A 23 0.26 -0.22 17.36
C VAL A 23 1.02 -0.83 18.52
N ASN A 24 2.13 -1.50 18.23
CA ASN A 24 3.07 -1.97 19.24
C ASN A 24 4.02 -0.84 19.66
N LEU A 25 3.64 -0.11 20.71
CA LEU A 25 4.47 0.97 21.27
C LEU A 25 5.77 0.50 21.93
N ALA A 26 5.94 -0.81 22.17
CA ALA A 26 7.22 -1.35 22.65
C ALA A 26 8.30 -1.28 21.56
N ASP A 27 7.91 -1.41 20.29
CA ASP A 27 8.79 -1.22 19.12
C ASP A 27 8.81 0.25 18.66
N GLY A 28 7.73 0.99 18.90
CA GLY A 28 7.59 2.43 18.58
C GLY A 28 8.37 3.40 19.48
N ALA A 29 9.35 2.93 20.25
CA ALA A 29 10.26 3.82 20.99
C ALA A 29 11.22 4.59 20.06
N ASP A 30 11.36 4.12 18.81
CA ASP A 30 12.08 4.79 17.74
C ASP A 30 11.11 5.49 16.78
N GLN A 31 11.17 6.82 16.69
CA GLN A 31 10.33 7.59 15.79
C GLN A 31 10.64 7.31 14.32
N ASP A 32 11.88 6.92 14.02
CA ASP A 32 12.34 6.61 12.67
C ASP A 32 11.74 5.29 12.15
N VAL A 33 11.19 4.46 13.05
CA VAL A 33 10.44 3.25 12.71
C VAL A 33 8.93 3.52 12.76
N LEU A 34 8.46 4.19 13.81
CA LEU A 34 7.03 4.37 14.03
C LEU A 34 6.38 5.25 12.94
N LEU A 35 7.03 6.34 12.53
CA LEU A 35 6.42 7.26 11.55
C LEU A 35 6.22 6.61 10.17
N PRO A 36 7.24 5.96 9.55
CA PRO A 36 7.05 5.20 8.31
C PRO A 36 5.91 4.17 8.42
N THR A 37 5.90 3.36 9.48
CA THR A 37 4.83 2.39 9.71
C THR A 37 3.45 3.06 9.79
N MET A 38 3.30 4.18 10.49
CA MET A 38 2.01 4.88 10.56
C MET A 38 1.56 5.43 9.20
N ILE A 39 2.50 5.86 8.35
CA ILE A 39 2.21 6.34 7.00
C ILE A 39 1.76 5.17 6.10
N HIS A 40 2.44 4.02 6.19
CA HIS A 40 2.07 2.78 5.51
C HIS A 40 0.63 2.36 5.89
N GLU A 41 0.34 2.26 7.18
CA GLU A 41 -1.00 1.86 7.66
C GLU A 41 -2.10 2.85 7.24
N TYR A 42 -1.76 4.13 7.15
CA TYR A 42 -2.69 5.13 6.65
C TYR A 42 -2.99 4.93 5.16
N ALA A 43 -2.03 4.45 4.37
CA ALA A 43 -2.22 4.15 2.96
C ALA A 43 -3.25 3.04 2.73
N HIS A 44 -3.30 2.01 3.57
CA HIS A 44 -4.36 1.01 3.54
C HIS A 44 -5.73 1.64 3.75
N ILE A 45 -5.87 2.52 4.75
CA ILE A 45 -7.13 3.22 4.99
C ILE A 45 -7.52 4.06 3.78
N LEU A 46 -6.58 4.77 3.16
CA LEU A 46 -6.84 5.59 1.98
C LEU A 46 -7.28 4.77 0.76
N SER A 47 -6.76 3.56 0.58
CA SER A 47 -6.97 2.74 -0.62
C SER A 47 -8.09 1.71 -0.49
N LEU A 48 -8.47 1.32 0.73
CA LEU A 48 -9.42 0.23 0.98
C LEU A 48 -10.72 0.69 1.64
N SER A 49 -10.85 1.98 1.97
CA SER A 49 -12.08 2.53 2.58
C SER A 49 -13.27 2.55 1.62
N PRO A 50 -14.52 2.65 2.15
CA PRO A 50 -15.71 2.74 1.32
C PRO A 50 -15.64 3.89 0.31
N GLY A 51 -15.98 3.61 -0.94
CA GLY A 51 -15.81 4.52 -2.07
C GLY A 51 -14.47 4.38 -2.79
N GLN A 52 -13.52 3.60 -2.25
CA GLN A 52 -12.46 2.96 -3.04
C GLN A 52 -12.77 1.49 -3.31
N THR A 53 -13.57 0.87 -2.45
CA THR A 53 -14.06 -0.50 -2.61
C THR A 53 -15.58 -0.56 -2.49
N ASP A 54 -16.20 -1.48 -3.23
CA ASP A 54 -17.59 -1.90 -3.08
C ASP A 54 -17.66 -3.22 -2.29
N PRO A 55 -17.98 -3.17 -0.99
CA PRO A 55 -18.08 -4.35 -0.14
C PRO A 55 -19.33 -5.21 -0.43
N ALA A 56 -20.29 -4.71 -1.22
CA ALA A 56 -21.49 -5.45 -1.60
C ALA A 56 -21.31 -6.23 -2.91
N ALA A 57 -20.24 -5.98 -3.66
CA ALA A 57 -19.93 -6.69 -4.89
C ALA A 57 -19.42 -8.11 -4.60
N TRP A 58 -19.92 -9.07 -5.37
CA TRP A 58 -19.63 -10.51 -5.20
C TRP A 58 -18.90 -11.11 -6.42
N SER A 59 -18.67 -10.30 -7.45
CA SER A 59 -17.84 -10.61 -8.62
C SER A 59 -17.25 -9.30 -9.13
N CYS A 60 -15.95 -9.28 -9.38
CA CYS A 60 -15.23 -8.06 -9.79
C CYS A 60 -14.87 -8.13 -11.28
N ASP A 61 -15.17 -7.07 -12.02
CA ASP A 61 -14.53 -6.77 -13.31
C ASP A 61 -13.19 -6.02 -13.11
N THR A 62 -12.92 -5.63 -11.87
CA THR A 62 -11.72 -4.94 -11.35
C THR A 62 -10.97 -5.87 -10.39
N LEU A 63 -10.09 -5.31 -9.56
CA LEU A 63 -9.38 -6.03 -8.52
C LEU A 63 -10.33 -6.55 -7.41
N GLN A 64 -10.24 -7.84 -7.11
CA GLN A 64 -10.93 -8.47 -5.97
C GLN A 64 -10.04 -8.40 -4.73
N LEU A 65 -10.59 -7.88 -3.63
CA LEU A 65 -9.93 -7.66 -2.34
C LEU A 65 -10.74 -8.29 -1.21
N ASP A 66 -10.17 -8.37 -0.02
CA ASP A 66 -10.88 -8.80 1.19
C ASP A 66 -12.00 -7.81 1.57
N GLU A 67 -11.82 -6.52 1.28
CA GLU A 67 -12.80 -5.45 1.49
C GLU A 67 -13.89 -5.37 0.41
N GLY A 68 -13.84 -6.21 -0.63
CA GLY A 68 -14.76 -6.20 -1.76
C GLY A 68 -14.08 -5.94 -3.10
N CYS A 69 -14.81 -5.43 -4.08
CA CYS A 69 -14.22 -5.09 -5.37
C CYS A 69 -13.66 -3.66 -5.35
N ALA A 70 -12.45 -3.45 -5.87
CA ALA A 70 -11.95 -2.10 -6.09
C ALA A 70 -12.87 -1.33 -7.05
N GLU A 71 -13.17 -0.07 -6.74
CA GLU A 71 -13.96 0.78 -7.61
C GLU A 71 -13.18 1.08 -8.90
N PRO A 72 -13.83 1.19 -10.07
CA PRO A 72 -13.14 1.39 -11.36
C PRO A 72 -12.32 2.68 -11.46
N ASP A 73 -12.57 3.67 -10.60
CA ASP A 73 -11.84 4.93 -10.50
C ASP A 73 -10.97 5.02 -9.22
N SER A 74 -10.89 3.94 -8.44
CA SER A 74 -10.02 3.88 -7.25
C SER A 74 -8.55 3.98 -7.61
N ALA A 75 -7.77 4.57 -6.70
CA ALA A 75 -6.33 4.67 -6.88
C ALA A 75 -5.67 3.28 -6.89
N LEU A 76 -6.12 2.36 -6.04
CA LEU A 76 -5.58 1.01 -5.98
C LEU A 76 -5.79 0.25 -7.30
N TRP A 77 -6.96 0.38 -7.92
CA TRP A 77 -7.19 -0.20 -9.24
C TRP A 77 -6.30 0.43 -10.32
N GLY A 78 -6.15 1.76 -10.32
CA GLY A 78 -5.23 2.44 -11.23
C GLY A 78 -3.78 2.00 -11.06
N PHE A 79 -3.36 1.74 -9.81
CA PHE A 79 -2.03 1.27 -9.46
C PHE A 79 -1.81 -0.19 -9.93
N ASP A 80 -2.78 -1.08 -9.69
CA ASP A 80 -2.77 -2.45 -10.20
C ASP A 80 -2.59 -2.48 -11.72
N GLN A 81 -3.40 -1.72 -12.44
CA GLN A 81 -3.35 -1.67 -13.90
C GLN A 81 -2.05 -1.06 -14.44
N GLY A 82 -1.46 -0.11 -13.70
CA GLY A 82 -0.20 0.52 -14.08
C GLY A 82 1.02 -0.39 -13.88
N PHE A 83 1.04 -1.19 -12.81
CA PHE A 83 2.27 -1.81 -12.32
C PHE A 83 2.20 -3.32 -12.09
N TRP A 84 1.03 -3.88 -11.79
CA TRP A 84 0.85 -5.30 -11.44
C TRP A 84 0.27 -6.15 -12.56
N ALA A 85 -0.64 -5.61 -13.37
CA ALA A 85 -1.32 -6.36 -14.43
C ALA A 85 -0.35 -7.06 -15.42
N ARG A 86 0.88 -6.56 -15.56
CA ARG A 86 1.92 -7.14 -16.40
C ARG A 86 2.43 -8.51 -15.94
N TYR A 87 2.33 -8.81 -14.65
CA TYR A 87 2.77 -10.10 -14.08
C TYR A 87 1.74 -11.21 -14.33
N GLY A 88 0.49 -10.86 -14.62
CA GLY A 88 -0.55 -11.83 -14.96
C GLY A 88 -0.76 -12.88 -13.85
N SER A 89 -0.66 -14.16 -14.21
CA SER A 89 -0.83 -15.28 -13.27
C SER A 89 0.34 -15.47 -12.30
N ASP A 90 1.46 -14.79 -12.55
CA ASP A 90 2.67 -14.93 -11.73
C ASP A 90 2.65 -13.94 -10.55
N ALA A 91 1.74 -12.95 -10.57
CA ALA A 91 1.52 -12.07 -9.43
C ALA A 91 0.99 -12.84 -8.21
N PRO A 92 1.51 -12.57 -7.01
CA PRO A 92 0.84 -12.94 -5.77
C PRO A 92 -0.60 -12.44 -5.73
N ASP A 93 -1.49 -13.25 -5.15
CA ASP A 93 -2.88 -12.85 -4.93
C ASP A 93 -2.95 -11.57 -4.09
N PRO A 94 -3.93 -10.66 -4.30
CA PRO A 94 -4.08 -9.47 -3.48
C PRO A 94 -4.21 -9.75 -1.97
N GLY A 95 -4.75 -10.91 -1.59
CA GLY A 95 -4.81 -11.39 -0.21
C GLY A 95 -3.64 -12.28 0.21
N ASN A 96 -2.56 -12.36 -0.59
CA ASN A 96 -1.38 -13.14 -0.24
C ASN A 96 -0.72 -12.58 1.03
N ALA A 97 -0.47 -13.48 1.99
CA ALA A 97 0.29 -13.21 3.20
C ALA A 97 1.41 -14.25 3.40
N ASP A 98 1.71 -15.07 2.38
CA ASP A 98 2.79 -16.04 2.43
C ASP A 98 4.11 -15.34 2.09
N ALA A 99 4.96 -15.19 3.11
CA ALA A 99 6.24 -14.50 3.01
C ALA A 99 7.26 -15.23 2.11
N ASP A 100 7.20 -16.57 2.04
CA ASP A 100 8.12 -17.32 1.18
C ASP A 100 7.75 -17.11 -0.29
N LEU A 101 6.46 -17.14 -0.61
CA LEU A 101 5.95 -16.85 -1.97
C LEU A 101 6.25 -15.40 -2.37
N ALA A 102 6.01 -14.45 -1.47
CA ALA A 102 6.33 -13.04 -1.67
C ALA A 102 7.82 -12.82 -1.97
N TYR A 103 8.69 -13.47 -1.20
CA TYR A 103 10.13 -13.34 -1.35
C TYR A 103 10.64 -13.99 -2.65
N GLU A 104 10.09 -15.14 -3.05
CA GLU A 104 10.40 -15.75 -4.35
C GLU A 104 10.02 -14.80 -5.51
N PHE A 105 8.83 -14.20 -5.45
CA PHE A 105 8.39 -13.22 -6.44
C PHE A 105 9.28 -11.96 -6.45
N TYR A 106 9.67 -11.46 -5.28
CA TYR A 106 10.61 -10.35 -5.16
C TYR A 106 11.95 -10.63 -5.84
N LEU A 107 12.53 -11.82 -5.66
CA LEU A 107 13.83 -12.17 -6.25
C LEU A 107 13.84 -12.11 -7.78
N ASP A 108 12.71 -12.38 -8.43
CA ASP A 108 12.56 -12.30 -9.88
C ASP A 108 12.25 -10.88 -10.38
N HIS A 109 11.84 -9.98 -9.49
CA HIS A 109 11.30 -8.64 -9.80
C HIS A 109 11.86 -7.52 -8.91
N GLU A 110 13.06 -7.68 -8.35
CA GLU A 110 13.62 -6.79 -7.33
C GLU A 110 13.66 -5.30 -7.75
N GLU A 111 13.99 -5.01 -9.02
CA GLU A 111 14.05 -3.64 -9.54
C GLU A 111 12.68 -2.94 -9.63
N ASP A 112 11.60 -3.69 -9.43
CA ASP A 112 10.24 -3.20 -9.54
C ASP A 112 9.67 -2.73 -8.19
N PHE A 113 10.25 -3.10 -7.05
CA PHE A 113 9.66 -2.90 -5.71
C PHE A 113 10.54 -2.04 -4.80
N VAL A 114 9.90 -1.17 -4.00
CA VAL A 114 10.60 -0.30 -3.04
C VAL A 114 11.21 -1.07 -1.86
N SER A 115 10.70 -2.26 -1.58
CA SER A 115 11.13 -3.19 -0.55
C SER A 115 10.76 -4.62 -0.96
N ASP A 116 11.34 -5.61 -0.30
CA ASP A 116 10.88 -7.00 -0.40
C ASP A 116 9.44 -7.16 0.12
N TYR A 117 9.07 -6.41 1.17
CA TYR A 117 7.71 -6.39 1.71
C TYR A 117 6.68 -5.90 0.70
N ALA A 118 7.01 -4.89 -0.12
CA ALA A 118 6.14 -4.39 -1.18
C ALA A 118 5.78 -5.48 -2.22
N ALA A 119 6.62 -6.50 -2.41
CA ALA A 119 6.33 -7.59 -3.33
C ALA A 119 5.28 -8.60 -2.78
N THR A 120 4.83 -8.45 -1.54
CA THR A 120 3.89 -9.38 -0.88
C THR A 120 2.58 -9.52 -1.64
N ASN A 121 2.00 -8.38 -2.04
CA ASN A 121 0.83 -8.27 -2.88
C ASN A 121 0.66 -6.80 -3.31
N VAL A 122 -0.27 -6.53 -4.22
CA VAL A 122 -0.53 -5.18 -4.75
C VAL A 122 -0.97 -4.16 -3.69
N VAL A 123 -1.62 -4.62 -2.62
CA VAL A 123 -2.08 -3.75 -1.51
C VAL A 123 -0.88 -3.26 -0.70
N GLU A 124 0.06 -4.16 -0.40
CA GLU A 124 1.31 -3.81 0.31
C GLU A 124 2.21 -2.92 -0.55
N ASP A 125 2.34 -3.21 -1.85
CA ASP A 125 3.12 -2.36 -2.76
C ASP A 125 2.57 -0.93 -2.84
N PHE A 126 1.24 -0.78 -2.89
CA PHE A 126 0.61 0.53 -2.85
C PHE A 126 0.96 1.27 -1.55
N ALA A 127 0.89 0.58 -0.40
CA ALA A 127 1.15 1.17 0.90
C ALA A 127 2.62 1.54 1.11
N GLU A 128 3.55 0.64 0.75
CA GLU A 128 4.99 0.88 0.78
C GLU A 128 5.38 2.00 -0.19
N SER A 129 4.86 1.99 -1.42
CA SER A 129 5.14 3.04 -2.40
C SER A 129 4.60 4.41 -1.94
N PHE A 130 3.41 4.47 -1.33
CA PHE A 130 2.88 5.69 -0.75
C PHE A 130 3.75 6.19 0.42
N MET A 131 4.19 5.29 1.30
CA MET A 131 5.11 5.61 2.39
C MET A 131 6.41 6.22 1.83
N THR A 132 7.04 5.57 0.84
CA THR A 132 8.24 6.09 0.18
C THR A 132 7.98 7.46 -0.47
N PHE A 133 6.85 7.64 -1.16
CA PHE A 133 6.46 8.92 -1.76
C PHE A 133 6.36 10.06 -0.72
N VAL A 134 5.84 9.78 0.47
CA VAL A 134 5.73 10.79 1.54
C VAL A 134 7.10 11.14 2.10
N LEU A 135 7.97 10.16 2.31
CA LEU A 135 9.26 10.31 2.98
C LEU A 135 10.34 10.90 2.08
N GLU A 136 10.35 10.51 0.81
CA GLU A 136 11.43 10.83 -0.15
C GLU A 136 11.12 12.07 -1.00
N PRO A 137 12.15 12.68 -1.62
CA PRO A 137 11.96 13.69 -2.65
C PRO A 137 11.31 13.10 -3.91
N GLU A 138 10.81 13.98 -4.79
CA GLU A 138 10.37 13.57 -6.13
C GLU A 138 11.52 12.91 -6.89
N PRO A 139 11.32 11.71 -7.45
CA PRO A 139 12.37 11.03 -8.21
C PRO A 139 12.68 11.76 -9.53
N ASP A 140 13.91 11.64 -10.02
CA ASP A 140 14.36 12.24 -11.28
C ASP A 140 14.82 11.21 -12.33
N ASP A 141 14.47 9.94 -12.13
CA ASP A 141 14.72 8.82 -13.04
C ASP A 141 13.42 8.19 -13.60
N ASP A 142 13.58 7.15 -14.41
CA ASP A 142 12.48 6.46 -15.12
C ASP A 142 12.42 4.96 -14.76
N THR A 143 12.85 4.61 -13.53
CA THR A 143 12.69 3.26 -13.00
C THR A 143 11.22 2.94 -12.73
N VAL A 144 10.86 1.66 -12.63
CA VAL A 144 9.50 1.25 -12.25
C VAL A 144 9.13 1.82 -10.87
N ILE A 145 10.08 1.83 -9.94
CA ILE A 145 9.92 2.46 -8.63
C ILE A 145 9.61 3.96 -8.79
N ALA A 146 10.39 4.70 -9.57
CA ALA A 146 10.12 6.13 -9.79
C ALA A 146 8.74 6.37 -10.41
N GLN A 147 8.31 5.53 -11.36
CA GLN A 147 6.98 5.63 -11.97
C GLN A 147 5.86 5.37 -10.95
N LYS A 148 6.04 4.42 -10.02
CA LYS A 148 5.12 4.18 -8.89
C LYS A 148 5.05 5.38 -7.95
N LEU A 149 6.15 6.08 -7.69
CA LEU A 149 6.11 7.29 -6.87
C LEU A 149 5.45 8.45 -7.61
N LEU A 150 5.72 8.60 -8.91
CA LEU A 150 5.11 9.62 -9.78
C LEU A 150 3.60 9.44 -9.92
N PHE A 151 3.09 8.21 -9.83
CA PHE A 151 1.66 7.94 -9.75
C PHE A 151 0.95 8.76 -8.65
N PHE A 152 1.58 8.96 -7.49
CA PHE A 152 1.03 9.78 -6.42
C PHE A 152 1.24 11.27 -6.66
N TRP A 153 2.36 11.67 -7.28
CA TRP A 153 2.60 13.07 -7.67
C TRP A 153 1.56 13.60 -8.66
N ASP A 154 1.08 12.74 -9.57
CA ASP A 154 0.05 13.09 -10.55
C ASP A 154 -1.36 13.26 -9.95
N ARG A 155 -1.52 13.05 -8.63
CA ARG A 155 -2.79 13.12 -7.91
C ARG A 155 -2.76 14.17 -6.81
N PRO A 156 -3.42 15.33 -7.00
CA PRO A 156 -3.37 16.45 -6.05
C PRO A 156 -3.73 16.07 -4.61
N GLU A 157 -4.71 15.16 -4.42
CA GLU A 157 -5.14 14.70 -3.10
C GLU A 157 -4.02 13.98 -2.32
N TYR A 158 -3.17 13.20 -2.99
CA TYR A 158 -2.04 12.53 -2.33
C TYR A 158 -0.89 13.51 -2.05
N VAL A 159 -0.67 14.48 -2.93
CA VAL A 159 0.30 15.57 -2.70
C VAL A 159 -0.11 16.42 -1.49
N GLU A 160 -1.39 16.77 -1.35
CA GLU A 160 -1.90 17.50 -0.19
C GLU A 160 -1.67 16.72 1.13
N ILE A 161 -1.91 15.40 1.12
CA ILE A 161 -1.64 14.54 2.28
C ILE A 161 -0.16 14.50 2.61
N ARG A 162 0.71 14.30 1.61
CA ARG A 162 2.17 14.31 1.79
C ARG A 162 2.64 15.61 2.42
N ASP A 163 2.24 16.74 1.85
CA ASP A 163 2.65 18.06 2.35
C ASP A 163 2.17 18.29 3.79
N HIS A 164 0.96 17.82 4.13
CA HIS A 164 0.47 17.86 5.49
C HIS A 164 1.34 17.04 6.45
N VAL A 165 1.61 15.77 6.12
CA VAL A 165 2.42 14.88 6.97
C VAL A 165 3.83 15.46 7.16
N ARG A 166 4.49 15.86 6.07
CA ARG A 166 5.84 16.41 6.14
C ARG A 166 5.91 17.70 6.96
N ALA A 167 4.95 18.61 6.80
CA ALA A 167 4.87 19.81 7.61
C ALA A 167 4.62 19.53 9.10
N LYS A 168 3.88 18.47 9.44
CA LYS A 168 3.61 18.07 10.83
C LYS A 168 4.80 17.44 11.52
N PHE A 169 5.59 16.65 10.81
CA PHE A 169 6.70 15.89 11.38
C PHE A 169 8.09 16.46 11.06
N GLY A 170 8.18 17.55 10.28
CA GLY A 170 9.43 18.24 10.01
C GLY A 170 10.35 17.50 9.03
N LEU A 171 9.74 16.81 8.06
CA LEU A 171 10.42 16.03 7.01
C LEU A 171 10.87 16.89 5.82
#